data_AF-A0A818MM62-F1
#
_entry.id   AF-A0A818MM62-F1
#
_cell.length_a   1.000
_cell.length_b   1.000
_cell.length_c   1.000
_cell.angle_alpha   90.00
_cell.angle_beta   90.00
_cell.angle_gamma   90.00
#
_symmetry.space_group_name_H-M   'P 1'
#
loop_
_entity.id
_entity.type
_entity.pdbx_description
1 polymer ?
#
loop_
_entity_poly.entity_id
_entity_poly.type
_entity_poly.pdbx_seq_one_letter_code
_entity_poly.pdbx_strand_id
1 'polypeptide(L)'
;MPKEFSLEFKQLAFSIIDFVEKEKNGSLIPLNNVTDRLEAMLGVSRRSINRLKHEIKELKKDQEESIRLTRWSSSSLSPTPLSPVGRSKVQLTMFEQDTIRLTFYLLLQDKMYPTLENLVSTLLSQYPDFPIKSKTSLHREMKALGFKYRQTKKTKILMDSVAFQAQCAVYLRKIDQLRSNNSIVYCHDETWLSKNEEKTVVWFDDKGYGHLRNSEGKGDE
;
A
#
# COMPACT_ATOMS: atom_id res chain seq x y z
N MET A 1 11.08 -18.41 65.81
CA MET A 1 10.04 -17.36 65.68
C MET A 1 10.26 -16.63 64.37
N PRO A 2 9.23 -16.42 63.53
CA PRO A 2 9.38 -15.66 62.29
C PRO A 2 9.82 -14.23 62.64
N LYS A 3 10.89 -13.75 61.98
CA LYS A 3 11.39 -12.38 62.13
C LYS A 3 10.37 -11.44 61.50
N GLU A 4 9.74 -10.60 62.33
CA GLU A 4 8.91 -9.52 61.80
C GLU A 4 9.79 -8.48 61.14
N PHE A 5 9.50 -8.21 59.87
CA PHE A 5 10.17 -7.14 59.14
C PHE A 5 9.58 -5.80 59.55
N SER A 6 10.46 -4.83 59.83
CA SER A 6 10.09 -3.44 60.07
C SER A 6 9.17 -2.91 58.97
N LEU A 7 8.25 -2.03 59.34
CA LEU A 7 7.32 -1.36 58.42
C LEU A 7 8.06 -0.70 57.25
N GLU A 8 9.23 -0.10 57.53
CA GLU A 8 10.07 0.54 56.53
C GLU A 8 10.63 -0.45 55.50
N PHE A 9 10.98 -1.67 55.93
CA PHE A 9 11.43 -2.73 55.02
C PHE A 9 10.31 -3.22 54.11
N LYS A 10 9.08 -3.30 54.62
CA LYS A 10 7.90 -3.66 53.81
C LYS A 10 7.62 -2.60 52.76
N GLN A 11 7.74 -1.31 53.11
CA GLN A 11 7.59 -0.21 52.15
C GLN A 11 8.66 -0.24 51.06
N LEU A 12 9.93 -0.49 51.42
CA LEU A 12 11.01 -0.68 50.47
C LEU A 12 10.75 -1.87 49.53
N ALA A 13 10.29 -3.01 50.08
CA ALA A 13 9.94 -4.18 49.30
C ALA A 13 8.77 -3.92 48.33
N PHE A 14 7.74 -3.19 48.76
CA PHE A 14 6.64 -2.78 47.90
C PHE A 14 7.08 -1.82 46.79
N SER A 15 8.00 -0.91 47.06
CA SER A 15 8.53 0.00 46.04
C SER A 15 9.40 -0.72 45.00
N ILE A 16 10.15 -1.75 45.40
CA ILE A 16 10.94 -2.57 44.46
C ILE A 16 10.01 -3.43 43.59
N ILE A 17 8.93 -3.99 44.17
CA ILE A 17 7.89 -4.72 43.45
C ILE A 17 7.24 -3.81 42.39
N ASP A 18 6.84 -2.60 42.78
CA ASP A 18 6.21 -1.62 41.89
C ASP A 18 7.19 -1.11 40.78
N PHE A 19 8.49 -1.03 41.08
CA PHE A 19 9.54 -0.68 40.12
C PHE A 19 9.80 -1.80 39.08
N VAL A 20 9.88 -3.07 39.51
CA VAL A 20 9.96 -4.23 38.60
C VAL A 20 8.68 -4.39 37.76
N GLU A 21 7.53 -4.01 38.30
CA GLU A 21 6.27 -3.93 37.55
C GLU A 21 6.28 -2.84 36.47
N LYS A 22 7.04 -1.75 36.68
CA LYS A 22 7.18 -0.62 35.73
C LYS A 22 8.29 -0.82 34.70
N GLU A 23 9.39 -1.49 35.03
CA GLU A 23 10.48 -1.84 34.08
C GLU A 23 10.09 -2.89 33.03
N LYS A 24 8.84 -3.38 33.05
CA LYS A 24 8.22 -4.09 31.92
C LYS A 24 7.89 -3.20 30.71
N ASN A 25 8.27 -1.92 30.69
CA ASN A 25 8.28 -1.11 29.47
C ASN A 25 9.25 -1.74 28.43
N GLY A 26 8.76 -2.44 27.41
CA GLY A 26 9.58 -2.81 26.25
C GLY A 26 10.30 -4.17 26.32
N SER A 27 10.72 -4.62 25.14
CA SER A 27 11.04 -6.02 24.84
C SER A 27 12.49 -6.39 25.22
N LEU A 28 12.66 -7.34 26.13
CA LEU A 28 13.80 -8.27 26.14
C LEU A 28 13.42 -9.68 26.63
N ILE A 29 12.17 -10.08 26.35
CA ILE A 29 11.68 -11.47 26.47
C ILE A 29 10.91 -11.70 25.17
N PRO A 30 11.15 -12.78 24.40
CA PRO A 30 10.42 -13.02 23.17
C PRO A 30 8.92 -12.95 23.46
N LEU A 31 8.26 -11.94 22.87
CA LEU A 31 6.87 -11.53 23.15
C LEU A 31 5.83 -12.60 22.82
N ASN A 32 6.29 -13.77 22.36
CA ASN A 32 5.48 -14.76 21.68
C ASN A 32 4.77 -15.73 22.65
N ASN A 33 5.08 -15.72 23.96
CA ASN A 33 4.39 -16.61 24.92
C ASN A 33 4.02 -15.95 26.25
N VAL A 34 3.00 -15.09 26.20
CA VAL A 34 2.36 -14.45 27.36
C VAL A 34 1.90 -15.48 28.42
N THR A 35 1.51 -16.68 28.00
CA THR A 35 0.97 -17.71 28.89
C THR A 35 2.04 -18.37 29.79
N ASP A 36 3.25 -18.58 29.28
CA ASP A 36 4.36 -19.17 30.06
C ASP A 36 4.84 -18.22 31.17
N ARG A 37 4.76 -16.92 30.93
CA ARG A 37 5.13 -15.89 31.92
C ARG A 37 4.13 -15.82 33.06
N LEU A 38 2.84 -15.94 32.75
CA LEU A 38 1.78 -15.95 33.76
C LEU A 38 1.89 -17.19 34.64
N GLU A 39 2.27 -18.33 34.06
CA GLU A 39 2.54 -19.57 34.79
C GLU A 39 3.73 -19.40 35.77
N ALA A 40 4.83 -18.80 35.33
CA ALA A 40 6.01 -18.57 36.17
C ALA A 40 5.79 -17.51 37.27
N MET A 41 5.02 -16.45 37.00
CA MET A 41 4.79 -15.35 37.94
C MET A 41 3.76 -15.70 39.03
N LEU A 42 2.72 -16.45 38.65
CA LEU A 42 1.60 -16.77 39.54
C LEU A 42 1.70 -18.19 40.11
N GLY A 43 2.59 -19.03 39.58
CA GLY A 43 2.75 -20.43 39.99
C GLY A 43 1.52 -21.30 39.70
N VAL A 44 0.70 -20.95 38.70
CA VAL A 44 -0.56 -21.66 38.36
C VAL A 44 -0.50 -22.27 36.96
N SER A 45 -1.14 -23.43 36.78
CA SER A 45 -1.07 -24.17 35.50
C SER A 45 -1.60 -23.38 34.30
N ARG A 46 -1.00 -23.62 33.12
CA ARG A 46 -1.45 -23.10 31.82
C ARG A 46 -2.96 -23.30 31.57
N ARG A 47 -3.54 -24.42 32.02
CA ARG A 47 -4.98 -24.71 31.86
C ARG A 47 -5.85 -23.75 32.67
N SER A 48 -5.44 -23.43 33.90
CA SER A 48 -6.14 -22.48 34.77
C SER A 48 -6.07 -21.05 34.20
N ILE A 49 -4.92 -20.66 33.67
CA ILE A 49 -4.73 -19.35 33.02
C ILE A 49 -5.66 -19.20 31.81
N ASN A 50 -5.78 -20.24 30.97
CA ASN A 50 -6.67 -20.20 29.81
C ASN A 50 -8.15 -20.17 30.21
N ARG A 51 -8.54 -20.87 31.28
CA ARG A 51 -9.90 -20.81 31.84
C ARG A 51 -10.24 -19.39 32.32
N LEU A 52 -9.34 -18.78 33.09
CA LEU A 52 -9.49 -17.41 33.59
C LEU A 52 -9.55 -16.39 32.43
N LYS A 53 -8.74 -16.58 31.37
CA LYS A 53 -8.82 -15.74 30.16
C LYS A 53 -10.20 -15.83 29.49
N HIS A 54 -10.79 -17.02 29.45
CA HIS A 54 -12.14 -17.22 28.88
C HIS A 54 -13.20 -16.56 29.76
N GLU A 55 -13.16 -16.76 31.07
CA GLU A 55 -14.09 -16.14 32.04
C GLU A 55 -14.03 -14.61 31.95
N ILE A 56 -12.84 -14.01 31.89
CA ILE A 56 -12.66 -12.55 31.72
C ILE A 56 -13.22 -12.05 30.39
N LYS A 57 -13.13 -12.85 29.32
CA LYS A 57 -13.64 -12.48 28.00
C LYS A 57 -15.17 -12.46 27.97
N GLU A 58 -15.82 -13.45 28.58
CA GLU A 58 -17.28 -13.49 28.71
C GLU A 58 -17.78 -12.34 29.60
N LEU A 59 -17.13 -12.09 30.75
CA LEU A 59 -17.49 -10.96 31.62
C LEU A 59 -17.36 -9.61 30.92
N LYS A 60 -16.37 -9.43 30.04
CA LYS A 60 -16.23 -8.21 29.23
C LYS A 60 -17.30 -8.10 28.16
N LYS A 61 -17.71 -9.21 27.56
CA LYS A 61 -18.77 -9.25 26.56
C LYS A 61 -20.13 -8.91 27.19
N ASP A 62 -20.41 -9.45 28.37
CA ASP A 62 -21.63 -9.16 29.15
C ASP A 62 -21.64 -7.70 29.64
N GLN A 63 -20.48 -7.15 30.02
CA GLN A 63 -20.34 -5.73 30.29
C GLN A 63 -20.55 -4.87 29.04
N GLU A 64 -20.00 -5.26 27.88
CA GLU A 64 -20.21 -4.50 26.63
C GLU A 64 -21.65 -4.55 26.13
N GLU A 65 -22.34 -5.68 26.25
CA GLU A 65 -23.75 -5.82 25.90
C GLU A 65 -24.65 -5.02 26.85
N SER A 66 -24.38 -5.05 28.16
CA SER A 66 -25.11 -4.23 29.13
C SER A 66 -24.84 -2.73 28.96
N ILE A 67 -23.61 -2.33 28.61
CA ILE A 67 -23.25 -0.95 28.22
C ILE A 67 -23.95 -0.54 26.91
N ARG A 68 -24.08 -1.42 25.92
CA ARG A 68 -24.78 -1.13 24.65
C ARG A 68 -26.28 -0.91 24.85
N LEU A 69 -26.91 -1.72 25.69
CA LEU A 69 -28.32 -1.58 26.05
C LEU A 69 -28.60 -0.29 26.83
N THR A 70 -27.68 0.16 27.68
CA THR A 70 -27.77 1.46 28.37
C THR A 70 -27.41 2.65 27.47
N ARG A 71 -26.49 2.49 26.51
CA ARG A 71 -26.08 3.56 25.56
C ARG A 71 -27.19 4.03 24.63
N TRP A 72 -28.16 3.17 24.30
CA TRP A 72 -29.33 3.57 23.50
C TRP A 72 -30.22 4.56 24.26
N SER A 73 -30.16 4.57 25.59
CA SER A 73 -31.04 5.39 26.45
C SER A 73 -30.38 6.63 27.04
N SER A 74 -29.04 6.74 27.03
CA SER A 74 -28.33 7.90 27.59
C SER A 74 -27.18 8.36 26.69
N SER A 75 -27.52 8.89 25.51
CA SER A 75 -26.58 9.65 24.68
C SER A 75 -26.34 11.04 25.29
N SER A 76 -25.56 11.13 26.36
CA SER A 76 -24.82 12.36 26.70
C SER A 76 -23.75 12.05 27.75
N LEU A 77 -22.57 12.66 27.58
CA LEU A 77 -21.51 12.82 28.58
C LEU A 77 -20.51 11.66 28.76
N SER A 78 -19.58 11.50 27.81
CA SER A 78 -18.17 11.13 28.06
C SER A 78 -17.33 11.29 26.77
N PRO A 79 -16.18 12.00 26.79
CA PRO A 79 -15.39 12.23 25.59
C PRO A 79 -14.59 10.98 25.23
N THR A 80 -15.06 10.24 24.22
CA THR A 80 -14.24 9.20 23.57
C THR A 80 -13.24 9.91 22.65
N PRO A 81 -11.97 9.48 22.52
CA PRO A 81 -11.09 10.03 21.49
C PRO A 81 -11.82 9.91 20.16
N LEU A 82 -12.08 11.05 19.52
CA LEU A 82 -12.77 11.10 18.24
C LEU A 82 -11.99 10.19 17.28
N SER A 83 -12.65 9.15 16.78
CA SER A 83 -12.19 8.46 15.58
C SER A 83 -11.76 9.54 14.58
N PRO A 84 -10.59 9.42 13.93
CA PRO A 84 -10.15 10.44 12.99
C PRO A 84 -11.30 10.70 12.04
N VAL A 85 -11.83 11.93 12.10
CA VAL A 85 -13.06 12.33 11.40
C VAL A 85 -12.95 11.78 10.00
N GLY A 86 -13.74 10.74 9.71
CA GLY A 86 -13.72 10.10 8.40
C GLY A 86 -14.03 11.21 7.41
N ARG A 87 -13.04 11.60 6.61
CA ARG A 87 -13.22 12.68 5.64
C ARG A 87 -14.45 12.30 4.81
N SER A 88 -15.46 13.16 4.86
CA SER A 88 -16.72 12.93 4.15
C SER A 88 -16.40 12.48 2.73
N LYS A 89 -16.95 11.32 2.33
CA LYS A 89 -16.79 10.84 0.97
C LYS A 89 -17.48 11.86 0.07
N VAL A 90 -16.69 12.62 -0.68
CA VAL A 90 -17.20 13.53 -1.70
C VAL A 90 -18.06 12.68 -2.65
N GLN A 91 -19.36 12.91 -2.65
CA GLN A 91 -20.27 12.26 -3.58
C GLN A 91 -20.24 13.07 -4.86
N LEU A 92 -19.63 12.50 -5.90
CA LEU A 92 -19.64 13.11 -7.22
C LEU A 92 -20.99 12.85 -7.90
N THR A 93 -21.54 13.90 -8.49
CA THR A 93 -22.68 13.83 -9.41
C THR A 93 -22.28 13.06 -10.69
N MET A 94 -23.27 12.54 -11.41
CA MET A 94 -23.03 11.82 -12.68
C MET A 94 -22.26 12.70 -13.68
N PHE A 95 -22.58 13.99 -13.73
CA PHE A 95 -21.90 14.95 -14.59
C PHE A 95 -20.41 15.04 -14.29
N GLU A 96 -20.03 15.20 -13.02
CA GLU A 96 -18.61 15.31 -12.63
C GLU A 96 -17.82 14.02 -12.90
N GLN A 97 -18.48 12.87 -12.73
CA GLN A 97 -17.90 11.57 -13.08
C GLN A 97 -17.61 11.47 -14.57
N ASP A 98 -18.54 11.95 -15.41
CA ASP A 98 -18.36 11.98 -16.86
C ASP A 98 -17.33 13.03 -17.30
N THR A 99 -17.21 14.16 -16.58
CA THR A 99 -16.12 15.12 -16.79
C THR A 99 -14.76 14.46 -16.58
N ILE A 100 -14.57 13.67 -15.51
CA ILE A 100 -13.32 12.94 -15.26
C ILE A 100 -12.99 12.00 -16.43
N ARG A 101 -13.99 11.25 -16.93
CA ARG A 101 -13.81 10.36 -18.08
C ARG A 101 -13.43 11.13 -19.33
N LEU A 102 -14.13 12.23 -19.62
CA LEU A 102 -13.87 13.05 -20.79
C LEU A 102 -12.46 13.63 -20.75
N THR A 103 -12.04 14.25 -19.64
CA THR A 103 -10.69 14.80 -19.48
C THR A 103 -9.62 13.71 -19.61
N PHE A 104 -9.88 12.50 -19.11
CA PHE A 104 -9.00 11.35 -19.31
C PHE A 104 -8.79 11.03 -20.81
N TYR A 105 -9.88 10.97 -21.58
CA TYR A 105 -9.80 10.70 -23.01
C TYR A 105 -9.17 11.84 -23.82
N LEU A 106 -9.44 13.09 -23.44
CA LEU A 106 -8.80 14.26 -24.06
C LEU A 106 -7.28 14.23 -23.88
N LEU A 107 -6.79 13.91 -22.67
CA LEU A 107 -5.34 13.78 -22.45
C LEU A 107 -4.73 12.70 -23.35
N LEU A 108 -5.40 11.56 -23.50
CA LEU A 108 -4.94 10.51 -24.41
C LEU A 108 -4.92 10.98 -25.87
N GLN A 109 -5.94 11.73 -26.30
CA GLN A 109 -6.00 12.33 -27.63
C GLN A 109 -4.85 13.32 -27.86
N ASP A 110 -4.49 14.10 -26.84
CA ASP A 110 -3.38 15.06 -26.85
C ASP A 110 -1.99 14.40 -26.72
N LYS A 111 -1.92 13.07 -26.79
CA LYS A 111 -0.69 12.28 -26.62
C LYS A 111 -0.02 12.53 -25.26
N MET A 112 -0.80 12.85 -24.23
CA MET A 112 -0.33 13.04 -22.86
C MET A 112 -0.84 11.92 -21.97
N TYR A 113 0.05 11.37 -21.14
CA TYR A 113 -0.38 10.35 -20.17
C TYR A 113 -1.36 10.98 -19.16
N PRO A 114 -2.52 10.34 -18.91
CA PRO A 114 -3.49 10.79 -17.92
C PRO A 114 -3.01 10.44 -16.51
N THR A 115 -1.93 11.10 -16.08
CA THR A 115 -1.46 11.04 -14.71
C THR A 115 -2.43 11.79 -13.80
N LEU A 116 -2.44 11.45 -12.51
CA LEU A 116 -3.28 12.15 -11.53
C LEU A 116 -2.97 13.65 -11.47
N GLU A 117 -1.72 14.02 -11.68
CA GLU A 117 -1.30 15.41 -11.71
C GLU A 117 -1.88 16.14 -12.92
N ASN A 118 -1.68 15.58 -14.12
CA ASN A 118 -2.22 16.16 -15.36
C ASN A 118 -3.75 16.23 -15.29
N LEU A 119 -4.41 15.19 -14.79
CA LEU A 119 -5.86 15.20 -14.63
C LEU A 119 -6.34 16.29 -13.68
N VAL A 120 -5.74 16.41 -12.49
CA VAL A 120 -6.12 17.47 -11.54
C VAL A 120 -5.85 18.85 -12.12
N SER A 121 -4.69 19.08 -12.75
CA SER A 121 -4.38 20.39 -13.35
C SER A 121 -5.34 20.74 -14.48
N THR A 122 -5.66 19.79 -15.37
CA THR A 122 -6.56 20.04 -16.49
C THR A 122 -8.00 20.25 -16.01
N LEU A 123 -8.46 19.45 -15.03
CA LEU A 123 -9.79 19.61 -14.42
C LEU A 123 -9.94 20.97 -13.74
N LEU A 124 -8.98 21.39 -12.92
CA LEU A 124 -9.07 22.67 -12.21
C LEU A 124 -8.87 23.89 -13.12
N SER A 125 -8.13 23.73 -14.22
CA SER A 125 -7.98 24.76 -15.25
C SER A 125 -9.29 25.01 -16.01
N GLN A 126 -9.99 23.94 -16.39
CA GLN A 126 -11.26 24.04 -17.12
C GLN A 126 -12.45 24.33 -16.18
N TYR A 127 -12.42 23.79 -14.96
CA TYR A 127 -13.49 23.87 -13.97
C TYR A 127 -12.91 24.21 -12.59
N PRO A 128 -12.72 25.51 -12.28
CA PRO A 128 -12.13 25.95 -11.00
C PRO A 128 -12.90 25.49 -9.76
N ASP A 129 -14.21 25.31 -9.89
CA ASP A 129 -15.13 24.91 -8.82
C ASP A 129 -15.29 23.39 -8.70
N PHE A 130 -14.50 22.59 -9.43
CA PHE A 130 -14.57 21.14 -9.36
C PHE A 130 -14.34 20.63 -7.92
N PRO A 131 -15.16 19.68 -7.41
CA PRO A 131 -15.14 19.31 -5.99
C PRO A 131 -13.85 18.60 -5.56
N ILE A 132 -13.11 18.01 -6.50
CA ILE A 132 -11.89 17.26 -6.22
C ILE A 132 -10.67 18.10 -6.59
N LYS A 133 -9.95 18.54 -5.55
CA LYS A 133 -8.70 19.30 -5.70
C LYS A 133 -7.44 18.48 -5.39
N SER A 134 -7.59 17.31 -4.76
CA SER A 134 -6.45 16.49 -4.32
C SER A 134 -6.21 15.27 -5.20
N LYS A 135 -4.93 14.94 -5.44
CA LYS A 135 -4.50 13.74 -6.17
C LYS A 135 -5.05 12.45 -5.52
N THR A 136 -5.08 12.40 -4.18
CA THR A 136 -5.56 11.24 -3.42
C THR A 136 -7.07 11.02 -3.55
N SER A 137 -7.85 12.11 -3.55
CA SER A 137 -9.30 12.04 -3.75
C SER A 137 -9.61 11.60 -5.19
N LEU A 138 -8.91 12.17 -6.18
CA LEU A 138 -9.07 11.78 -7.58
C LEU A 138 -8.71 10.30 -7.80
N HIS A 139 -7.62 9.82 -7.22
CA HIS A 139 -7.24 8.40 -7.31
C HIS A 139 -8.37 7.49 -6.83
N ARG A 140 -9.00 7.82 -5.69
CA ARG A 140 -10.10 7.04 -5.14
C ARG A 140 -11.32 7.05 -6.07
N GLU A 141 -11.68 8.22 -6.60
CA GLU A 141 -12.83 8.31 -7.51
C GLU A 141 -12.55 7.64 -8.85
N MET A 142 -11.34 7.75 -9.42
CA MET A 142 -10.96 7.00 -10.62
C MET A 142 -11.12 5.49 -10.40
N LYS A 143 -10.68 4.97 -9.25
CA LYS A 143 -10.89 3.55 -8.89
C LYS A 143 -12.37 3.21 -8.77
N ALA A 144 -13.18 4.10 -8.19
CA ALA A 144 -14.63 3.92 -8.08
C ALA A 144 -15.34 3.92 -9.45
N LEU A 145 -14.82 4.69 -10.41
CA LEU A 145 -15.32 4.76 -11.79
C LEU A 145 -14.93 3.56 -12.67
N GLY A 146 -14.10 2.65 -12.16
CA GLY A 146 -13.65 1.44 -12.87
C GLY A 146 -12.23 1.52 -13.44
N PHE A 147 -11.54 2.66 -13.32
CA PHE A 147 -10.18 2.80 -13.82
C PHE A 147 -9.19 1.95 -13.04
N LYS A 148 -8.24 1.35 -13.77
CA LYS A 148 -7.25 0.41 -13.24
C LYS A 148 -5.85 0.93 -13.50
N TYR A 149 -5.16 1.33 -12.45
CA TYR A 149 -3.71 1.59 -12.49
C TYR A 149 -2.95 0.27 -12.57
N ARG A 150 -2.29 -0.02 -13.71
CA ARG A 150 -1.62 -1.31 -13.99
C ARG A 150 -0.35 -1.09 -14.79
N GLN A 151 0.53 -2.08 -14.74
CA GLN A 151 1.75 -2.08 -15.55
C GLN A 151 1.41 -2.20 -17.04
N THR A 152 2.12 -1.42 -17.85
CA THR A 152 2.07 -1.50 -19.30
C THR A 152 2.82 -2.75 -19.74
N LYS A 153 2.21 -3.56 -20.62
CA LYS A 153 2.89 -4.72 -21.19
C LYS A 153 3.96 -4.23 -22.15
N LYS A 154 5.23 -4.29 -21.74
CA LYS A 154 6.34 -4.18 -22.71
C LYS A 154 6.20 -5.32 -23.71
N THR A 155 6.36 -5.02 -24.99
CA THR A 155 6.49 -6.05 -26.03
C THR A 155 7.66 -6.94 -25.65
N LYS A 156 7.38 -8.21 -25.35
CA LYS A 156 8.42 -9.19 -25.10
C LYS A 156 9.02 -9.56 -26.45
N ILE A 157 10.24 -9.10 -26.71
CA ILE A 157 11.03 -9.65 -27.81
C ILE A 157 11.34 -11.09 -27.41
N LEU A 158 10.81 -12.05 -28.15
CA LEU A 158 11.10 -13.47 -27.92
C LEU A 158 12.54 -13.72 -28.38
N MET A 159 13.50 -13.68 -27.45
CA MET A 159 14.91 -13.95 -27.73
C MET A 159 15.14 -15.37 -28.27
N ASP A 160 14.21 -16.27 -27.98
CA ASP A 160 14.23 -17.66 -28.48
C ASP A 160 13.63 -17.80 -29.88
N SER A 161 13.16 -16.71 -30.49
CA SER A 161 12.69 -16.75 -31.88
C SER A 161 13.84 -17.14 -32.80
N VAL A 162 13.59 -18.12 -33.67
CA VAL A 162 14.56 -18.59 -34.67
C VAL A 162 15.11 -17.43 -35.51
N ALA A 163 14.26 -16.45 -35.84
CA ALA A 163 14.68 -15.27 -36.60
C ALA A 163 15.71 -14.42 -35.84
N PHE A 164 15.49 -14.19 -34.54
CA PHE A 164 16.42 -13.44 -33.70
C PHE A 164 17.75 -14.20 -33.55
N GLN A 165 17.70 -15.50 -33.27
CA GLN A 165 18.88 -16.34 -33.15
C GLN A 165 19.69 -16.40 -34.45
N ALA A 166 19.03 -16.51 -35.61
CA ALA A 166 19.70 -16.49 -36.91
C ALA A 166 20.42 -15.15 -37.14
N GLN A 167 19.80 -14.04 -36.77
CA GLN A 167 20.41 -12.70 -36.91
C GLN A 167 21.61 -12.51 -35.96
N CYS A 168 21.52 -13.00 -34.72
CA CYS A 168 22.66 -13.06 -33.81
C CYS A 168 23.80 -13.90 -34.39
N ALA A 169 23.51 -15.07 -34.95
CA ALA A 169 24.53 -15.94 -35.54
C ALA A 169 25.25 -15.27 -36.72
N VAL A 170 24.52 -14.56 -37.59
CA VAL A 170 25.09 -13.80 -38.70
C VAL A 170 25.99 -12.68 -38.19
N TYR A 171 25.54 -11.92 -37.19
CA TYR A 171 26.31 -10.84 -36.59
C TYR A 171 27.62 -11.34 -35.97
N LEU A 172 27.55 -12.40 -35.15
CA LEU A 172 28.72 -12.98 -34.48
C LEU A 172 29.75 -13.51 -35.48
N ARG A 173 29.31 -14.20 -36.54
CA ARG A 173 30.21 -14.65 -37.62
C ARG A 173 30.96 -13.50 -38.27
N LYS A 174 30.29 -12.37 -38.48
CA LYS A 174 30.90 -11.17 -39.07
C LYS A 174 31.93 -10.55 -38.13
N ILE A 175 31.65 -10.51 -36.83
CA ILE A 175 32.61 -10.06 -35.81
C ILE A 175 33.85 -10.97 -35.79
N ASP A 176 33.68 -12.28 -35.85
CA ASP A 176 34.79 -13.24 -35.83
C ASP A 176 35.68 -13.12 -37.08
N GLN A 177 35.08 -12.86 -38.25
CA GLN A 177 35.83 -12.57 -39.48
C GLN A 177 36.67 -11.29 -39.35
N LEU A 178 36.09 -10.22 -38.80
CA LEU A 178 36.80 -8.95 -38.60
C LEU A 178 37.97 -9.09 -37.61
N ARG A 179 37.78 -9.87 -36.54
CA ARG A 179 38.85 -10.19 -35.57
C ARG A 179 39.95 -11.03 -36.21
N SER A 180 39.59 -12.02 -37.02
CA SER A 180 40.56 -12.87 -37.74
C SER A 180 41.40 -12.07 -38.73
N ASN A 181 40.83 -11.00 -39.31
CA ASN A 181 41.53 -10.07 -40.20
C ASN A 181 42.30 -8.97 -39.45
N ASN A 182 42.53 -9.13 -38.14
CA ASN A 182 43.25 -8.20 -37.28
C ASN A 182 42.68 -6.76 -37.27
N SER A 183 41.38 -6.62 -37.56
CA SER A 183 40.69 -5.32 -37.55
C SER A 183 40.30 -4.93 -36.13
N ILE A 184 40.50 -3.66 -35.77
CA ILE A 184 40.11 -3.13 -34.46
C ILE A 184 38.60 -2.87 -34.47
N VAL A 185 37.87 -3.55 -33.58
CA VAL A 185 36.42 -3.39 -33.44
C VAL A 185 36.12 -2.45 -32.28
N TYR A 186 35.50 -1.30 -32.57
CA TYR A 186 34.97 -0.40 -31.57
C TYR A 186 33.47 -0.65 -31.41
N CYS A 187 33.04 -0.94 -30.18
CA CYS A 187 31.63 -1.03 -29.83
C CYS A 187 31.21 0.26 -29.13
N HIS A 188 30.11 0.86 -29.58
CA HIS A 188 29.50 2.01 -28.94
C HIS A 188 28.03 1.68 -28.65
N ASP A 189 27.55 1.94 -27.44
CA ASP A 189 26.15 1.77 -27.05
C ASP A 189 25.45 3.13 -27.08
N GLU A 190 24.92 3.50 -28.24
CA GLU A 190 24.04 4.66 -28.28
C GLU A 190 22.74 4.35 -27.54
N THR A 191 22.57 4.93 -26.35
CA THR A 191 21.29 4.93 -25.65
C THR A 191 20.42 6.04 -26.22
N TRP A 192 19.61 5.71 -27.22
CA TRP A 192 18.64 6.63 -27.79
C TRP A 192 17.50 6.87 -26.79
N LEU A 193 17.36 8.11 -26.30
CA LEU A 193 16.15 8.56 -25.61
C LEU A 193 14.99 8.57 -26.61
N SER A 194 14.19 7.51 -26.60
CA SER A 194 13.02 7.40 -27.46
C SER A 194 11.94 8.37 -27.00
N LYS A 195 11.46 9.24 -27.89
CA LYS A 195 10.24 10.03 -27.66
C LYS A 195 9.02 9.15 -27.40
N ASN A 196 9.10 7.88 -27.78
CA ASN A 196 8.04 6.88 -27.64
C ASN A 196 8.28 5.98 -26.42
N GLU A 197 9.14 6.36 -25.47
CA GLU A 197 9.30 5.59 -24.24
C GLU A 197 7.98 5.59 -23.45
N GLU A 198 7.37 4.42 -23.34
CA GLU A 198 6.13 4.28 -22.61
C GLU A 198 6.37 4.18 -21.11
N LYS A 199 5.49 4.82 -20.33
CA LYS A 199 5.50 4.67 -18.87
C LYS A 199 5.25 3.21 -18.51
N THR A 200 6.00 2.70 -17.54
CA THR A 200 5.89 1.34 -17.04
C THR A 200 4.55 1.05 -16.36
N VAL A 201 3.89 2.08 -15.82
CA VAL A 201 2.60 1.96 -15.12
C VAL A 201 1.71 3.13 -15.52
N VAL A 202 0.51 2.82 -16.01
CA VAL A 202 -0.45 3.82 -16.48
C VAL A 202 -1.87 3.48 -16.01
N TRP A 203 -2.76 4.45 -16.13
CA TRP A 203 -4.17 4.27 -15.86
C TRP A 203 -4.87 3.70 -17.10
N PHE A 204 -5.68 2.67 -16.89
CA PHE A 204 -6.54 2.08 -17.92
C PHE A 204 -7.99 2.30 -17.58
N ASP A 205 -8.79 2.68 -18.56
CA ASP A 205 -10.25 2.55 -18.51
C ASP A 205 -10.65 1.08 -18.44
N ASP A 206 -11.91 0.81 -18.10
CA ASP A 206 -12.46 -0.55 -18.06
C ASP A 206 -12.37 -1.25 -19.42
N LYS A 207 -12.45 -0.49 -20.52
CA LYS A 207 -12.23 -0.99 -21.90
C LYS A 207 -10.77 -1.25 -22.26
N GLY A 208 -9.82 -0.93 -21.39
CA GLY A 208 -8.38 -1.11 -21.62
C GLY A 208 -7.70 0.03 -22.36
N TYR A 209 -8.35 1.18 -22.56
CA TYR A 209 -7.72 2.39 -23.10
C TYR A 209 -6.90 3.09 -22.01
N GLY A 210 -5.66 3.44 -22.30
CA GLY A 210 -4.70 3.97 -21.31
C GLY A 210 -3.28 4.11 -21.86
N HIS A 211 -3.01 3.38 -22.94
CA HIS A 211 -1.86 3.57 -23.81
C HIS A 211 -2.04 4.84 -24.66
N LEU A 212 -0.95 5.56 -24.90
CA LEU A 212 -0.88 6.52 -25.99
C LEU A 212 -0.67 5.72 -27.29
N ARG A 213 -1.74 5.25 -27.95
CA ARG A 213 -1.63 4.48 -29.22
C ARG A 213 -0.75 5.25 -30.24
N ASN A 214 0.05 4.62 -31.12
CA ASN A 214 0.14 3.25 -31.61
C ASN A 214 1.61 2.81 -31.70
N SER A 215 1.94 1.61 -31.22
CA SER A 215 3.03 0.80 -31.78
C SER A 215 2.53 0.09 -33.04
N GLU A 216 2.00 0.84 -34.00
CA GLU A 216 2.07 0.39 -35.39
C GLU A 216 3.52 0.64 -35.75
N GLY A 217 4.35 -0.37 -35.50
CA GLY A 217 5.67 -0.40 -36.10
C GLY A 217 5.47 -0.14 -37.58
N LYS A 218 6.19 0.83 -38.13
CA LYS A 218 6.32 0.96 -39.59
C LYS A 218 6.73 -0.41 -40.13
N GLY A 219 5.77 -1.14 -40.68
CA GLY A 219 5.90 -2.52 -41.09
C GLY A 219 4.67 -3.04 -41.84
N ASP A 220 3.75 -2.15 -42.22
CA ASP A 220 2.84 -2.40 -43.32
C ASP A 220 3.32 -1.48 -44.46
N GLU A 221 3.77 -2.14 -45.53
CA GLU A 221 4.39 -1.66 -46.78
C GLU A 221 5.90 -1.39 -46.78
#